data_AF-A0A497M5D5-F1
#
_entry.id   AF-A0A497M5D5-F1
#
_cell.length_a   1.000
_cell.length_b   1.000
_cell.length_c   1.000
_cell.angle_alpha   90.00
_cell.angle_beta   90.00
_cell.angle_gamma   90.00
#
_symmetry.space_group_name_H-M   'P 1'
#
loop_
_entity.id
_entity.type
_entity.pdbx_description
1 polymer ?
#
loop_
_entity_poly.entity_id
_entity_poly.type
_entity_poly.pdbx_seq_one_letter_code
_entity_poly.pdbx_strand_id
1 'polypeptide(L)'
;MDKGETVERLFRRVVRALLWSLLMGGEILLLYFLPSFRLYVTSPSPIEDAFLPLLSLFVVIEFLIRLTEGTVIPYILSSARASIMIYLLYQLTGGGVYTSSLVVRGVPVEVTFQFRSVLDAFTLLLLLDLSKNVLGAISFLHEKVEEQLKTEASF
;
A
#
# COMPACT_ATOMS: atom_id res chain seq x y z
N MET A 1 22.94 -24.22 -16.23
CA MET A 1 22.05 -23.05 -16.11
C MET A 1 22.83 -21.85 -16.61
N ASP A 2 22.44 -21.27 -17.74
CA ASP A 2 23.21 -20.23 -18.41
C ASP A 2 23.09 -18.88 -17.66
N LYS A 3 24.21 -18.19 -17.45
CA LYS A 3 24.25 -16.93 -16.69
C LYS A 3 23.45 -15.83 -17.39
N GLY A 4 23.38 -15.84 -18.72
CA GLY A 4 22.61 -14.87 -19.51
C GLY A 4 21.11 -14.92 -19.22
N GLU A 5 20.55 -16.12 -19.12
CA GLU A 5 19.12 -16.34 -18.89
C GLU A 5 18.66 -15.89 -17.49
N THR A 6 19.55 -15.94 -16.51
CA THR A 6 19.28 -15.48 -15.14
C THR A 6 19.26 -13.96 -15.07
N VAL A 7 20.17 -13.28 -15.77
CA VAL A 7 20.25 -11.81 -15.80
C VAL A 7 19.05 -11.20 -16.51
N GLU A 8 18.63 -11.75 -17.65
CA GLU A 8 17.45 -11.24 -18.38
C GLU A 8 16.17 -11.37 -17.54
N ARG A 9 16.02 -12.49 -16.82
CA ARG A 9 14.87 -12.73 -15.93
C ARG A 9 14.82 -11.73 -14.79
N LEU A 10 15.96 -11.46 -14.14
CA LEU A 10 16.06 -10.46 -13.08
C LEU A 10 15.79 -9.06 -13.61
N PHE A 11 16.37 -8.69 -14.75
CA PHE A 11 16.15 -7.40 -15.39
C PHE A 11 14.66 -7.17 -15.69
N ARG A 12 13.98 -8.15 -16.29
CA ARG A 12 12.55 -8.08 -16.60
C ARG A 12 11.70 -7.92 -15.34
N ARG A 13 12.04 -8.61 -14.24
CA ARG A 13 11.35 -8.46 -12.95
C ARG A 13 11.53 -7.06 -12.36
N VAL A 14 12.74 -6.53 -12.39
CA VAL A 14 13.04 -5.17 -11.89
C VAL A 14 12.29 -4.13 -12.71
N VAL A 15 12.35 -4.20 -14.04
CA VAL A 15 11.64 -3.26 -14.93
C VAL A 15 10.13 -3.34 -14.68
N ARG A 16 9.56 -4.54 -14.59
CA ARG A 16 8.14 -4.71 -14.26
C ARG A 16 7.80 -4.10 -12.90
N ALA A 17 8.62 -4.34 -11.88
CA ALA A 17 8.42 -3.79 -10.55
C ALA A 17 8.45 -2.26 -10.53
N LEU A 18 9.39 -1.64 -11.26
CA LEU A 18 9.47 -0.19 -11.43
C LEU A 18 8.22 0.36 -12.11
N LEU A 19 7.78 -0.24 -13.21
CA LEU A 19 6.59 0.22 -13.94
C LEU A 19 5.33 0.16 -13.07
N TRP A 20 5.12 -0.94 -12.33
CA TRP A 20 3.97 -1.09 -11.44
C TRP A 20 4.02 -0.16 -10.24
N SER A 21 5.19 -0.02 -9.61
CA SER A 21 5.38 0.90 -8.48
C SER A 21 5.19 2.37 -8.90
N LEU A 22 5.62 2.72 -10.12
CA LEU A 22 5.38 4.04 -10.69
C LEU A 22 3.88 4.30 -10.87
N LEU A 23 3.15 3.33 -11.43
CA LEU A 23 1.72 3.47 -11.72
C LEU A 23 0.84 3.46 -10.44
N MET A 24 1.25 2.74 -9.39
CA MET A 24 0.52 2.62 -8.13
C MET A 24 0.77 3.76 -7.12
N GLY A 25 1.53 4.80 -7.49
CA GLY A 25 1.78 5.95 -6.62
C GLY A 25 3.08 6.69 -6.88
N GLY A 26 4.03 6.09 -7.61
CA GLY A 26 5.26 6.77 -8.00
C GLY A 26 5.04 7.92 -8.98
N GLU A 27 3.94 7.93 -9.74
CA GLU A 27 3.54 9.06 -10.58
C GLU A 27 3.29 10.31 -9.74
N ILE A 28 2.68 10.17 -8.55
CA ILE A 28 2.42 11.29 -7.65
C ILE A 28 3.75 11.82 -7.08
N LEU A 29 4.73 10.93 -6.83
CA LEU A 29 6.08 11.37 -6.45
C LEU A 29 6.75 12.16 -7.57
N LEU A 30 6.67 11.71 -8.83
CA LEU A 30 7.22 12.45 -9.96
C LEU A 30 6.54 13.81 -10.13
N LEU A 31 5.22 13.85 -10.02
CA LEU A 31 4.44 15.08 -10.12
C LEU A 31 4.79 16.04 -8.98
N TYR A 32 5.03 15.56 -7.76
CA TYR A 32 5.43 16.40 -6.63
C TYR A 32 6.71 17.20 -6.89
N PHE A 33 7.65 16.68 -7.68
CA PHE A 33 8.87 17.41 -8.05
C PHE A 33 8.64 18.51 -9.11
N LEU A 34 7.45 18.56 -9.73
CA LEU A 34 7.08 19.67 -10.61
C LEU A 34 6.63 20.89 -9.76
N PRO A 35 7.24 22.07 -9.95
CA PRO A 35 6.90 23.28 -9.19
C PRO A 35 5.41 23.62 -9.23
N SER A 36 4.79 23.45 -10.40
CA SER A 36 3.37 23.76 -10.62
C SER A 36 2.45 22.86 -9.81
N PHE A 37 2.76 21.57 -9.68
CA PHE A 37 1.94 20.61 -8.93
C PHE A 37 2.14 20.78 -7.43
N ARG A 38 3.38 21.05 -7.00
CA ARG A 38 3.69 21.31 -5.59
C ARG A 38 2.81 22.40 -5.00
N LEU A 39 2.57 23.49 -5.74
CA LEU A 39 1.70 24.59 -5.31
C LEU A 39 0.23 24.20 -5.09
N TYR A 40 -0.28 23.17 -5.77
CA TYR A 40 -1.65 22.66 -5.57
C TYR A 40 -1.76 21.71 -4.36
N VAL A 41 -0.66 21.04 -4.01
CA VAL A 41 -0.62 20.10 -2.88
C VAL A 41 -0.17 20.79 -1.59
N THR A 42 0.50 21.94 -1.69
CA THR A 42 0.88 22.76 -0.53
C THR A 42 -0.29 23.63 -0.04
N SER A 43 -1.23 23.04 0.69
CA SER A 43 -2.20 23.77 1.52
C SER A 43 -1.81 23.57 2.99
N PRO A 44 -1.65 24.65 3.79
CA PRO A 44 -1.02 24.60 5.11
C PRO A 44 -1.79 23.67 6.04
N SER A 45 -1.37 22.41 6.09
CA SER A 45 -1.94 21.36 6.91
C SER A 45 -0.81 20.49 7.42
N PRO A 46 -0.81 20.09 8.71
CA PRO A 46 0.22 19.23 9.30
C PRO A 46 0.38 17.85 8.61
N ILE A 47 -0.48 17.51 7.64
CA ILE A 47 -0.38 16.33 6.80
C ILE A 47 0.77 16.45 5.77
N GLU A 48 1.19 17.66 5.39
CA GLU A 48 2.23 17.89 4.37
C GLU A 48 3.59 17.24 4.73
N ASP A 49 4.04 17.40 5.98
CA ASP A 49 5.37 16.93 6.40
C ASP A 49 5.49 15.39 6.36
N ALA A 50 4.37 14.69 6.56
CA ALA A 50 4.30 13.24 6.56
C ALA A 50 3.86 12.65 5.20
N PHE A 51 3.25 13.44 4.31
CA PHE A 51 2.69 12.96 3.05
C PHE A 51 3.75 12.35 2.13
N LEU A 52 4.85 13.06 1.91
CA LEU A 52 5.93 12.59 1.05
C LEU A 52 6.64 11.33 1.57
N PRO A 53 7.08 11.28 2.86
CA PRO A 53 7.65 10.07 3.43
C PRO A 53 6.70 8.87 3.35
N LEU A 54 5.41 9.10 3.58
CA LEU A 54 4.41 8.05 3.54
C LEU A 54 4.18 7.53 2.12
N LEU A 55 4.00 8.42 1.15
CA LEU A 55 3.85 8.04 -0.25
C LEU A 55 5.09 7.26 -0.73
N SER A 56 6.29 7.73 -0.37
CA SER A 56 7.55 7.05 -0.68
C SER A 56 7.60 5.63 -0.08
N LEU A 57 7.15 5.47 1.17
CA LEU A 57 7.06 4.17 1.82
C LEU A 57 6.15 3.20 1.06
N PHE A 58 4.95 3.65 0.64
CA PHE A 58 4.03 2.81 -0.12
C PHE A 58 4.59 2.41 -1.49
N VAL A 59 5.27 3.33 -2.18
CA VAL A 59 5.93 3.07 -3.47
C VAL A 59 7.05 2.03 -3.32
N VAL A 60 7.87 2.14 -2.28
CA VAL A 60 8.93 1.17 -1.97
C VAL A 60 8.34 -0.20 -1.62
N ILE A 61 7.27 -0.24 -0.83
CA ILE A 61 6.59 -1.50 -0.49
C ILE A 61 6.05 -2.17 -1.77
N GLU A 62 5.37 -1.43 -2.65
CA GLU A 62 4.87 -1.99 -3.92
C GLU A 62 6.00 -2.49 -4.80
N PHE A 63 7.10 -1.74 -4.90
CA PHE A 63 8.29 -2.18 -5.63
C PHE A 63 8.82 -3.51 -5.09
N LEU A 64 8.96 -3.64 -3.76
CA LEU A 64 9.45 -4.86 -3.13
C LEU A 64 8.48 -6.05 -3.30
N ILE A 65 7.17 -5.82 -3.23
CA ILE A 65 6.14 -6.83 -3.52
C ILE A 65 6.36 -7.39 -4.93
N ARG A 66 6.49 -6.52 -5.93
CA ARG A 66 6.68 -6.92 -7.33
C ARG A 66 8.03 -7.59 -7.58
N LEU A 67 9.08 -7.09 -6.96
CA LEU A 67 10.43 -7.64 -7.10
C LEU A 67 10.52 -9.07 -6.53
N THR A 68 9.80 -9.32 -5.43
CA THR A 68 9.81 -10.60 -4.71
C THR A 68 8.68 -11.53 -5.12
N GLU A 69 7.98 -11.26 -6.23
CA GLU A 69 6.97 -12.14 -6.81
C GLU A 69 7.50 -13.57 -6.99
N GLY A 70 6.70 -14.56 -6.58
CA GLY A 70 7.08 -15.97 -6.55
C GLY A 70 7.78 -16.41 -5.27
N THR A 71 7.80 -15.58 -4.23
CA THR A 71 8.24 -15.93 -2.87
C THR A 71 7.10 -15.72 -1.87
N VAL A 72 7.36 -15.97 -0.58
CA VAL A 72 6.41 -15.66 0.50
C VAL A 72 6.38 -14.16 0.87
N ILE A 73 7.42 -13.41 0.51
CA ILE A 73 7.62 -12.00 0.91
C ILE A 73 6.48 -11.06 0.45
N PRO A 74 5.94 -11.18 -0.78
CA PRO A 74 4.81 -10.37 -1.25
C PRO A 74 3.61 -10.40 -0.30
N TYR A 75 3.29 -11.56 0.27
CA TYR A 75 2.16 -11.72 1.19
C TYR A 75 2.41 -10.98 2.51
N ILE A 76 3.64 -11.04 3.03
CA ILE A 76 4.04 -10.35 4.27
C ILE A 76 4.00 -8.84 4.06
N LEU A 77 4.58 -8.35 2.96
CA LEU A 77 4.61 -6.92 2.65
C LEU A 77 3.22 -6.36 2.34
N SER A 78 2.38 -7.11 1.62
CA SER A 78 0.99 -6.71 1.37
C SER A 78 0.19 -6.64 2.67
N SER A 79 0.44 -7.56 3.60
CA SER A 79 -0.16 -7.52 4.93
C SER A 79 0.31 -6.30 5.73
N ALA A 80 1.61 -6.03 5.77
CA ALA A 80 2.14 -4.84 6.44
C ALA A 80 1.53 -3.56 5.87
N ARG A 81 1.42 -3.46 4.54
CA ARG A 81 0.77 -2.34 3.85
C ARG A 81 -0.68 -2.14 4.28
N ALA A 82 -1.47 -3.20 4.31
CA ALA A 82 -2.87 -3.14 4.72
C ALA A 82 -3.00 -2.68 6.17
N SER A 83 -2.16 -3.20 7.08
CA SER A 83 -2.14 -2.77 8.49
C SER A 83 -1.77 -1.30 8.66
N ILE A 84 -0.76 -0.82 7.93
CA ILE A 84 -0.39 0.61 7.90
C ILE A 84 -1.57 1.44 7.40
N MET A 85 -2.26 0.99 6.36
CA MET A 85 -3.41 1.71 5.80
C MET A 85 -4.58 1.80 6.77
N ILE A 86 -4.89 0.72 7.50
CA ILE A 86 -5.92 0.75 8.57
C ILE A 86 -5.55 1.80 9.62
N TYR A 87 -4.31 1.77 10.13
CA TYR A 87 -3.85 2.74 11.11
C TYR A 87 -4.00 4.18 10.61
N LEU A 88 -3.55 4.46 9.38
CA LEU A 88 -3.63 5.79 8.78
C LEU A 88 -5.07 6.25 8.56
N LEU A 89 -5.96 5.37 8.11
CA LEU A 89 -7.37 5.70 7.93
C LEU A 89 -7.98 6.16 9.25
N TYR A 90 -7.74 5.47 10.36
CA TYR A 90 -8.24 5.90 11.67
C TYR A 90 -7.67 7.25 12.09
N GLN A 91 -6.37 7.47 11.90
CA GLN A 91 -5.72 8.71 12.32
C GLN A 91 -6.15 9.92 11.48
N LEU A 92 -6.17 9.79 10.15
CA LEU A 92 -6.52 10.88 9.24
C LEU A 92 -7.99 11.30 9.35
N THR A 93 -8.85 10.37 9.79
CA THR A 93 -10.29 10.59 9.86
C THR A 93 -10.79 10.96 11.26
N GLY A 94 -9.92 10.99 12.27
CA GLY A 94 -10.34 11.12 13.66
C GLY A 94 -11.30 10.01 14.10
N GLY A 95 -11.16 8.80 13.55
CA GLY A 95 -12.06 7.68 13.82
C GLY A 95 -13.43 7.77 13.12
N GLY A 96 -13.53 8.52 12.03
CA GLY A 96 -14.74 8.62 11.21
C GLY A 96 -15.71 9.73 11.63
N VAL A 97 -15.24 10.67 12.46
CA VAL A 97 -16.04 11.80 12.95
C VAL A 97 -15.22 13.08 12.77
N TYR A 98 -15.74 13.99 11.95
CA TYR A 98 -15.11 15.29 11.70
C TYR A 98 -16.07 16.40 12.11
N THR A 99 -15.66 17.24 13.06
CA THR A 99 -16.43 18.40 13.51
C THR A 99 -15.77 19.67 13.01
N SER A 100 -16.54 20.52 12.33
CA SER A 100 -16.11 21.81 11.83
C SER A 100 -17.00 22.91 12.39
N SER A 101 -16.39 24.02 12.83
CA SER A 101 -17.11 25.22 13.21
C SER A 101 -17.23 26.15 12.00
N LEU A 102 -18.47 26.38 11.56
CA LEU A 102 -18.79 27.27 10.45
C LEU A 102 -19.59 28.45 10.99
N VAL A 103 -19.26 29.66 10.55
CA VAL A 103 -20.05 30.85 10.90
C VAL A 103 -21.11 31.08 9.83
N VAL A 104 -22.38 30.86 10.17
CA VAL A 104 -23.51 31.11 9.26
C VAL A 104 -24.25 32.34 9.76
N ARG A 105 -24.23 33.42 8.97
CA ARG A 105 -24.87 34.71 9.32
C ARG A 105 -24.42 35.29 10.67
N GLY A 106 -23.13 35.13 11.00
CA GLY A 106 -22.55 35.63 12.25
C GLY A 106 -22.79 34.74 13.47
N VAL A 107 -23.52 33.63 13.32
CA VAL A 107 -23.72 32.64 14.39
C VAL A 107 -22.74 31.48 14.18
N PRO A 108 -21.92 31.12 15.19
CA PRO A 108 -21.09 29.92 15.11
C PRO A 108 -22.01 28.68 15.15
N VAL A 109 -21.93 27.86 14.12
CA VAL A 109 -22.65 26.59 13.98
C VAL A 109 -21.60 25.48 13.89
N GLU A 110 -21.71 24.49 14.76
CA GLU A 110 -20.91 23.28 14.66
C GLU A 110 -21.60 22.29 13.72
N VAL A 111 -20.86 21.82 12.72
CA VAL A 111 -21.30 20.79 11.78
C VAL A 111 -20.43 19.56 12.00
N THR A 112 -21.06 18.45 12.37
CA THR A 112 -20.39 17.16 12.52
C THR A 112 -20.74 16.26 11.34
N PHE A 113 -19.71 15.86 10.61
CA PHE A 113 -19.78 14.85 9.56
C PHE A 113 -19.44 13.49 10.16
N GLN A 114 -20.39 12.55 10.11
CA GLN A 114 -20.21 11.18 10.55
C GLN A 114 -20.07 10.27 9.34
N PHE A 115 -18.89 9.69 9.19
CA PHE A 115 -18.55 8.76 8.10
C PHE A 115 -17.93 7.48 8.65
N ARG A 116 -18.19 7.19 9.92
CA ARG A 116 -17.75 5.98 10.63
C ARG A 116 -18.12 4.70 9.91
N SER A 117 -19.34 4.60 9.39
CA SER A 117 -19.78 3.43 8.60
C SER A 117 -18.92 3.20 7.35
N VAL A 118 -18.47 4.27 6.71
CA VAL A 118 -17.58 4.20 5.55
C VAL A 118 -16.19 3.74 6.00
N LEU A 119 -15.65 4.31 7.07
CA LEU A 119 -14.37 3.89 7.66
C LEU A 119 -14.38 2.40 8.06
N ASP A 120 -15.46 1.94 8.70
CA ASP A 120 -15.62 0.55 9.11
C ASP A 120 -15.66 -0.38 7.89
N ALA A 121 -16.38 0.01 6.83
CA ALA A 121 -16.42 -0.76 5.58
C ALA A 121 -15.02 -0.87 4.93
N PHE A 122 -14.27 0.23 4.83
CA PHE A 122 -12.90 0.20 4.31
C PHE A 122 -11.98 -0.65 5.17
N THR A 123 -12.12 -0.54 6.49
CA THR A 123 -11.33 -1.34 7.44
C THR A 123 -11.61 -2.83 7.27
N LEU A 124 -12.88 -3.22 7.11
CA LEU A 124 -13.26 -4.61 6.85
C LEU A 124 -12.68 -5.13 5.52
N LEU A 125 -12.66 -4.30 4.47
CA LEU A 125 -12.04 -4.67 3.20
C LEU A 125 -10.53 -4.88 3.35
N LEU A 126 -9.84 -4.05 4.13
CA LEU A 126 -8.42 -4.19 4.40
C LEU A 126 -8.11 -5.42 5.28
N LEU A 127 -8.98 -5.74 6.24
CA LEU A 127 -8.89 -6.97 7.04
C LEU A 127 -9.13 -8.23 6.19
N LEU A 128 -10.03 -8.15 5.20
CA LEU A 128 -10.24 -9.21 4.23
C LEU A 128 -9.00 -9.41 3.36
N ASP A 129 -8.37 -8.31 2.91
CA ASP A 129 -7.11 -8.38 2.15
C ASP A 129 -5.98 -9.00 2.98
N LEU A 130 -5.84 -8.60 4.26
CA LEU A 130 -4.94 -9.22 5.23
C LEU A 130 -5.15 -10.73 5.31
N SER A 131 -6.41 -11.16 5.47
CA SER A 131 -6.76 -12.57 5.59
C SER A 131 -6.41 -13.34 4.31
N LYS A 132 -6.67 -12.76 3.13
CA LYS A 132 -6.28 -13.32 1.84
C LYS A 132 -4.75 -13.47 1.73
N ASN A 133 -4.00 -12.46 2.17
CA ASN A 133 -2.55 -12.51 2.14
C ASN A 133 -1.99 -13.59 3.07
N VAL A 134 -2.55 -13.76 4.28
CA VAL A 134 -2.17 -14.84 5.21
C VAL A 134 -2.46 -16.22 4.60
N LEU A 135 -3.66 -16.42 4.05
CA LEU A 135 -4.01 -17.68 3.39
C LEU A 135 -3.13 -17.96 2.16
N GLY A 136 -2.80 -16.92 1.39
CA GLY A 136 -1.88 -17.02 0.27
C GLY A 136 -0.47 -17.44 0.70
N ALA A 137 0.04 -16.88 1.80
CA ALA A 137 1.33 -17.27 2.37
C ALA A 137 1.35 -18.75 2.80
N ILE A 138 0.31 -19.20 3.51
CA ILE A 138 0.18 -20.60 3.95
C ILE A 138 0.13 -21.53 2.74
N SER A 139 -0.69 -21.18 1.74
CA SER A 139 -0.85 -21.99 0.52
C SER A 139 0.47 -22.11 -0.25
N PHE A 140 1.21 -21.01 -0.38
CA PHE A 140 2.53 -20.99 -1.01
C PHE A 140 3.53 -21.89 -0.28
N LEU A 141 3.57 -21.82 1.05
CA LEU A 141 4.46 -22.67 1.85
C LEU A 141 4.09 -24.15 1.71
N HIS A 142 2.81 -24.48 1.68
CA HIS A 142 2.33 -25.84 1.50
C HIS A 142 2.74 -26.41 0.13
N GLU A 143 2.56 -25.64 -0.94
CA GLU A 143 2.97 -26.01 -2.29
C GLU A 143 4.48 -26.27 -2.38
N LYS A 144 5.30 -25.43 -1.74
CA LYS A 144 6.76 -25.61 -1.69
C LYS A 144 7.18 -26.89 -0.96
N VAL A 145 6.49 -27.27 0.10
CA VAL A 145 6.74 -28.53 0.82
C VAL A 145 6.36 -29.73 -0.05
N GLU A 146 5.21 -29.71 -0.74
CA GLU A 146 4.80 -30.80 -1.63
C GLU A 146 5.77 -31.02 -2.80
N GLU A 147 6.27 -29.94 -3.40
CA GLU A 147 7.28 -30.01 -4.48
C GLU A 147 8.57 -30.68 -4.00
N GLN A 148 9.03 -30.36 -2.78
CA GLN A 148 10.22 -30.96 -2.18
C GLN A 148 10.03 -32.47 -1.96
N LEU A 149 8.89 -32.87 -1.36
CA LEU A 149 8.58 -34.28 -1.10
C LEU A 149 8.49 -35.10 -2.40
N LYS A 150 7.90 -34.55 -3.46
CA LYS A 150 7.84 -35.22 -4.78
C LYS A 150 9.22 -35.40 -5.38
N THR A 151 10.10 -34.42 -5.21
CA THR A 151 11.48 -34.49 -5.71
C THR A 151 12.26 -35.58 -4.97
N GLU A 152 12.14 -35.65 -3.65
CA GLU A 152 12.81 -36.66 -2.81
C GLU A 152 12.31 -38.09 -3.07
N ALA A 153 11.01 -38.27 -3.33
CA ALA A 153 10.42 -39.59 -3.63
C ALA A 153 10.70 -40.08 -5.07
N SER A 154 11.28 -39.24 -5.94
CA SER A 154 11.59 -39.57 -7.33
C SER A 154 13.05 -40.03 -7.57
N PHE A 155 13.83 -40.15 -6.48
CA PHE A 155 15.16 -40.79 -6.44
C PHE A 155 15.08 -42.17 -5.80
#